data_AF-A0A3R6TCX2-F1
#
_entry.id   AF-A0A3R6TCX2-F1
#
_cell.length_a   1.000
_cell.length_b   1.000
_cell.length_c   1.000
_cell.angle_alpha   90.00
_cell.angle_beta   90.00
_cell.angle_gamma   90.00
#
_symmetry.space_group_name_H-M   'P 1'
#
loop_
_entity.id
_entity.type
_entity.pdbx_description
1 polymer ?
#
loop_
_entity_poly.entity_id
_entity_poly.type
_entity_poly.pdbx_seq_one_letter_code
_entity_poly.pdbx_strand_id
1 'polypeptide(L)'
;MYPLYTVASNYSDTLDCVEEIVNNPVYCILNLCRFYALIRDDLTLSKYDGGKWALENMDSNYNDVIKNAMEDYLSDTNNSYDNTRLKEFAGEAISLINDCVNTNKIRK
;
A
#
# COMPACT_ATOMS: atom_id res chain seq x y z
N MET A 1 -2.18 -18.52 -10.35
CA MET A 1 -1.33 -17.76 -11.30
C MET A 1 -2.18 -16.65 -11.89
N TYR A 2 -2.07 -15.43 -11.34
CA TYR A 2 -2.79 -14.27 -11.86
C TYR A 2 -2.26 -13.87 -13.24
N PRO A 3 -3.10 -13.30 -14.12
CA PRO A 3 -2.63 -12.80 -15.41
C PRO A 3 -1.60 -11.71 -15.17
N LEU A 4 -0.46 -11.76 -15.88
CA LEU A 4 0.58 -10.73 -15.86
C LEU A 4 0.01 -9.30 -16.05
N TYR A 5 -1.11 -9.19 -16.75
CA TYR A 5 -1.83 -7.94 -16.99
C TYR A 5 -2.39 -7.30 -15.71
N THR A 6 -2.98 -8.07 -14.79
CA THR A 6 -3.57 -7.55 -13.54
C THR A 6 -2.50 -7.01 -12.59
N VAL A 7 -1.33 -7.66 -12.56
CA VAL A 7 -0.20 -7.18 -11.76
C VAL A 7 0.35 -5.87 -12.36
N ALA A 8 0.43 -5.77 -13.69
CA ALA A 8 0.87 -4.55 -14.36
C ALA A 8 -0.08 -3.37 -14.15
N SER A 9 -1.40 -3.58 -14.22
CA SER A 9 -2.39 -2.53 -13.95
C SER A 9 -2.33 -2.06 -12.49
N ASN A 10 -2.29 -3.00 -11.53
CA ASN A 10 -2.18 -2.66 -10.11
C ASN A 10 -0.86 -1.96 -9.77
N TYR A 11 0.21 -2.25 -10.51
CA TYR A 11 1.49 -1.55 -10.37
C TYR A 11 1.41 -0.10 -10.87
N SER A 12 0.71 0.15 -11.98
CA SER A 12 0.43 1.52 -12.44
C SER A 12 -0.38 2.29 -11.40
N ASP A 13 -1.47 1.68 -10.89
CA ASP A 13 -2.30 2.28 -9.84
C ASP A 13 -1.49 2.60 -8.57
N THR A 14 -0.48 1.78 -8.28
CA THR A 14 0.45 1.98 -7.16
C THR A 14 1.33 3.20 -7.36
N LEU A 15 1.86 3.43 -8.57
CA LEU A 15 2.62 4.64 -8.89
C LEU A 15 1.73 5.89 -8.79
N ASP A 16 0.50 5.82 -9.30
CA ASP A 16 -0.46 6.91 -9.17
C ASP A 16 -0.79 7.20 -7.69
N CYS A 17 -0.90 6.16 -6.86
CA CYS A 17 -1.11 6.33 -5.42
C CYS A 17 0.06 7.03 -4.71
N VAL A 18 1.31 6.86 -5.18
CA VAL A 18 2.47 7.57 -4.60
C VAL A 18 2.37 9.07 -4.87
N GLU A 19 1.96 9.47 -6.08
CA GLU A 19 1.81 10.88 -6.47
C GLU A 19 0.57 11.52 -5.82
N GLU A 20 -0.54 10.77 -5.70
CA GLU A 20 -1.83 11.28 -5.23
C GLU A 20 -2.06 11.11 -3.72
N ILE A 21 -1.08 10.59 -2.96
CA ILE A 21 -1.30 10.23 -1.56
C ILE A 21 -1.77 11.39 -0.68
N VAL A 22 -1.35 12.61 -0.98
CA VAL A 22 -1.78 13.81 -0.26
C VAL A 22 -3.24 14.18 -0.57
N ASN A 23 -3.69 13.94 -1.81
CA ASN A 23 -5.04 14.29 -2.25
C ASN A 23 -6.06 13.20 -1.89
N ASN A 24 -5.64 11.94 -1.86
CA ASN A 24 -6.50 10.77 -1.65
C ASN A 24 -5.89 9.78 -0.63
N PRO A 25 -5.58 10.20 0.62
CA PRO A 25 -4.75 9.44 1.55
C PRO A 25 -5.31 8.05 1.85
N VAL A 26 -6.58 7.96 2.26
CA VAL A 26 -7.21 6.66 2.61
C VAL A 26 -7.14 5.68 1.45
N TYR A 27 -7.51 6.13 0.24
CA TYR A 27 -7.48 5.31 -0.96
C TYR A 27 -6.06 4.83 -1.28
N CYS A 28 -5.09 5.75 -1.26
CA CYS A 28 -3.70 5.47 -1.62
C CYS A 28 -3.02 4.56 -0.59
N ILE A 29 -3.14 4.87 0.71
CA ILE A 29 -2.54 4.08 1.80
C ILE A 29 -2.97 2.62 1.71
N LEU A 30 -4.28 2.36 1.61
CA LEU A 30 -4.79 0.99 1.61
C LEU A 30 -4.50 0.25 0.29
N ASN A 31 -4.43 0.96 -0.84
CA ASN A 31 -4.01 0.35 -2.11
C ASN A 31 -2.52 0.00 -2.13
N LEU A 32 -1.66 0.82 -1.55
CA LEU A 32 -0.24 0.50 -1.38
C LEU A 32 -0.07 -0.73 -0.49
N CYS A 33 -0.78 -0.79 0.63
CA CYS A 33 -0.77 -1.94 1.54
C CYS A 33 -1.19 -3.25 0.85
N ARG A 34 -2.34 -3.25 0.16
CA ARG A 34 -2.85 -4.46 -0.51
C ARG A 34 -1.93 -4.92 -1.64
N PHE A 35 -1.31 -3.99 -2.36
CA PHE A 35 -0.43 -4.34 -3.48
C PHE A 35 0.91 -4.89 -2.99
N TYR A 36 1.43 -4.36 -1.89
CA TYR A 36 2.60 -4.95 -1.25
C TYR A 36 2.34 -6.41 -0.82
N ALA A 37 1.17 -6.69 -0.24
CA ALA A 37 0.76 -8.07 0.09
C ALA A 37 0.69 -8.99 -1.12
N LEU A 38 0.16 -8.51 -2.24
CA LEU A 38 0.11 -9.26 -3.50
C LEU A 38 1.51 -9.59 -4.01
N ILE A 39 2.42 -8.61 -4.01
CA ILE A 39 3.76 -8.80 -4.59
C ILE A 39 4.67 -9.65 -3.69
N ARG A 40 4.55 -9.49 -2.37
CA ARG A 40 5.42 -10.20 -1.43
C ARG A 40 4.95 -11.61 -1.13
N ASP A 41 3.64 -11.80 -0.92
CA ASP A 41 3.05 -13.04 -0.38
C ASP A 41 2.03 -13.70 -1.34
N ASP A 42 1.82 -13.18 -2.56
CA ASP A 42 0.81 -13.63 -3.54
C ASP A 42 -0.64 -13.58 -3.01
N LEU A 43 -0.91 -12.67 -2.07
CA LEU A 43 -2.22 -12.50 -1.44
C LEU A 43 -3.07 -11.45 -2.18
N THR A 44 -4.24 -11.85 -2.66
CA THR A 44 -5.26 -10.90 -3.16
C THR A 44 -6.19 -10.50 -2.03
N LEU A 45 -5.98 -9.31 -1.47
CA LEU A 45 -6.68 -8.81 -0.30
C LEU A 45 -7.64 -7.66 -0.64
N SER A 46 -8.67 -7.50 0.18
CA SER A 46 -9.44 -6.27 0.24
C SER A 46 -8.56 -5.09 0.71
N LYS A 47 -9.00 -3.84 0.53
CA LYS A 47 -8.29 -2.67 1.08
C LYS A 47 -8.06 -2.78 2.58
N TYR A 48 -9.08 -3.19 3.31
CA TYR A 48 -9.03 -3.31 4.76
C TYR A 48 -8.13 -4.46 5.21
N ASP A 49 -8.22 -5.63 4.57
CA ASP A 49 -7.34 -6.76 4.90
C ASP A 49 -5.88 -6.51 4.47
N GLY A 50 -5.67 -5.75 3.39
CA GLY A 50 -4.35 -5.25 3.01
C GLY A 50 -3.74 -4.37 4.10
N GLY A 51 -4.53 -3.47 4.70
CA GLY A 51 -4.11 -2.67 5.86
C GLY A 51 -3.75 -3.53 7.07
N LYS A 52 -4.58 -4.53 7.41
CA LYS A 52 -4.25 -5.48 8.50
C LYS A 52 -2.95 -6.22 8.26
N TRP A 53 -2.80 -6.76 7.06
CA TRP A 53 -1.58 -7.47 6.68
C TRP A 53 -0.38 -6.52 6.80
N ALA A 54 -0.48 -5.27 6.35
CA ALA A 54 0.62 -4.30 6.43
C ALA A 54 1.04 -3.98 7.88
N LEU A 55 0.09 -3.89 8.82
CA LEU A 55 0.40 -3.68 10.25
C LEU A 55 1.25 -4.79 10.87
N GLU A 56 1.20 -6.00 10.32
CA GLU A 56 1.98 -7.15 10.78
C GLU A 56 3.33 -7.29 10.05
N ASN A 57 3.52 -6.56 8.95
CA ASN A 57 4.48 -6.90 7.90
C ASN A 57 5.31 -5.72 7.35
N MET A 58 4.93 -4.49 7.66
CA MET A 58 5.68 -3.26 7.39
C MET A 58 6.30 -2.72 8.68
N ASP A 59 7.20 -1.74 8.55
CA ASP A 59 7.76 -1.05 9.71
C ASP A 59 6.65 -0.43 10.57
N SER A 60 6.70 -0.73 11.87
CA SER A 60 5.82 -0.18 12.90
C SER A 60 5.77 1.35 12.94
N ASN A 61 6.76 2.04 12.39
CA ASN A 61 6.80 3.49 12.25
C ASN A 61 5.54 4.05 11.56
N TYR A 62 4.92 3.32 10.64
CA TYR A 62 3.74 3.79 9.90
C TYR A 62 2.41 3.18 10.37
N ASN A 63 2.41 2.51 11.53
CA ASN A 63 1.20 1.88 12.07
C ASN A 63 0.08 2.89 12.33
N ASP A 64 0.42 4.12 12.70
CA ASP A 64 -0.52 5.23 12.87
C ASP A 64 -1.21 5.59 11.55
N VAL A 65 -0.42 5.79 10.48
CA VAL A 65 -0.92 6.11 9.13
C VAL A 65 -1.87 5.03 8.63
N ILE A 66 -1.47 3.76 8.79
CA ILE A 66 -2.27 2.61 8.31
C ILE A 66 -3.56 2.48 9.13
N LYS A 67 -3.49 2.59 10.47
CA LYS A 67 -4.68 2.49 11.33
C LYS A 67 -5.68 3.61 11.06
N ASN A 68 -5.22 4.85 10.94
CA ASN A 68 -6.09 5.99 10.65
C ASN A 68 -6.81 5.80 9.30
N ALA A 69 -6.09 5.34 8.27
CA ALA A 69 -6.70 5.05 6.97
C ALA A 69 -7.72 3.91 7.05
N MET A 70 -7.44 2.87 7.85
CA MET A 70 -8.38 1.77 8.06
C MET A 70 -9.64 2.22 8.80
N GLU A 71 -9.53 3.13 9.77
CA GLU A 71 -10.65 3.73 10.48
C GLU A 71 -11.50 4.59 9.54
N ASP A 72 -10.90 5.52 8.80
CA ASP A 72 -11.57 6.39 7.83
C ASP A 72 -12.17 5.62 6.64
N TYR A 73 -11.72 4.39 6.39
CA TYR A 73 -12.31 3.53 5.37
C TYR A 73 -13.60 2.85 5.84
N LEU A 74 -13.72 2.56 7.14
CA LEU A 74 -14.89 1.91 7.73
C LEU A 74 -15.93 2.90 8.25
N SER A 75 -15.50 4.10 8.61
CA SER A 75 -16.34 5.17 9.13
C SER A 75 -16.03 6.48 8.44
N ASP A 76 -16.99 7.39 8.44
CA ASP A 76 -16.82 8.76 7.93
C ASP A 76 -16.01 9.63 8.92
N THR A 77 -14.94 9.05 9.48
CA THR A 77 -13.97 9.76 10.31
C THR A 77 -13.08 10.61 9.41
N ASN A 78 -12.86 11.86 9.83
CA ASN A 78 -12.02 12.80 9.10
C ASN A 78 -10.69 12.96 9.85
N ASN A 79 -9.89 11.89 9.91
CA ASN A 79 -8.56 12.01 10.50
C ASN A 79 -7.72 13.02 9.68
N SER A 80 -6.94 13.82 10.38
CA SER A 80 -5.98 14.73 9.73
C SER A 80 -4.69 13.97 9.44
N TYR A 81 -4.25 14.00 8.20
CA TYR A 81 -2.98 13.39 7.78
C TYR A 81 -1.91 14.47 7.63
N ASP A 82 -0.72 14.21 8.16
CA ASP A 82 0.43 15.06 7.90
C ASP A 82 1.02 14.75 6.51
N ASN A 83 1.11 15.76 5.65
CA ASN A 83 1.56 15.59 4.27
C ASN A 83 3.00 15.06 4.16
N THR A 84 3.86 15.39 5.13
CA THR A 84 5.24 14.87 5.14
C THR A 84 5.19 13.38 5.46
N ARG A 85 4.43 13.00 6.49
CA ARG A 85 4.25 11.60 6.90
C ARG A 85 3.66 10.73 5.79
N LEU A 86 2.69 11.25 5.06
CA LEU A 86 2.12 10.56 3.89
C LEU A 86 3.17 10.29 2.82
N LYS A 87 4.00 11.28 2.49
CA LYS A 87 5.05 11.13 1.47
C LYS A 87 6.14 10.15 1.92
N GLU A 88 6.53 10.18 3.19
CA GLU A 88 7.44 9.22 3.78
C GLU A 88 6.90 7.79 3.67
N PHE A 89 5.62 7.59 4.04
CA PHE A 89 4.96 6.29 3.89
C PHE A 89 4.90 5.82 2.44
N ALA A 90 4.53 6.69 1.50
CA ALA A 90 4.50 6.34 0.08
C ALA A 90 5.88 5.93 -0.45
N GLY A 91 6.93 6.67 -0.05
CA GLY A 91 8.31 6.37 -0.39
C GLY A 91 8.79 5.02 0.15
N GLU A 92 8.46 4.72 1.40
CA GLU A 92 8.77 3.41 2.00
C GLU A 92 8.02 2.28 1.28
N ALA A 93 6.71 2.44 1.08
CA ALA A 93 5.88 1.42 0.46
C ALA A 93 6.37 1.07 -0.96
N ILE A 94 6.65 2.08 -1.79
CA ILE A 94 7.14 1.83 -3.16
C ILE A 94 8.54 1.21 -3.16
N SER A 95 9.41 1.55 -2.21
CA SER A 95 10.72 0.91 -2.07
C SER A 95 10.57 -0.58 -1.80
N LEU A 96 9.76 -0.95 -0.80
CA LEU A 96 9.50 -2.34 -0.43
C LEU A 96 8.88 -3.15 -1.59
N ILE A 97 7.93 -2.55 -2.30
CA ILE A 97 7.31 -3.16 -3.49
C ILE A 97 8.35 -3.40 -4.58
N ASN A 98 9.20 -2.42 -4.88
CA ASN A 98 10.25 -2.54 -5.89
C ASN A 98 11.28 -3.61 -5.55
N ASP A 99 11.68 -3.70 -4.28
CA ASP A 99 12.61 -4.72 -3.79
C ASP A 99 12.04 -6.13 -4.00
N CYS A 100 10.74 -6.31 -3.73
CA CYS A 100 10.06 -7.58 -3.97
C CYS A 100 9.91 -7.90 -5.46
N VAL A 101 9.57 -6.91 -6.30
CA VAL A 101 9.51 -7.09 -7.76
C VAL A 101 10.88 -7.50 -8.32
N ASN A 102 11.96 -6.83 -7.89
CA ASN A 102 13.31 -7.12 -8.36
C ASN A 102 13.78 -8.50 -7.90
N THR A 103 13.49 -8.89 -6.65
CA THR A 103 13.80 -10.23 -6.12
C THR A 103 13.04 -11.32 -6.90
N ASN A 104 11.77 -11.09 -7.21
CA ASN A 104 10.95 -12.03 -7.98
C ASN A 104 11.39 -12.17 -9.44
N LYS A 105 11.98 -11.12 -10.05
CA LYS A 105 12.60 -11.21 -11.38
C LYS A 105 13.87 -12.07 -11.39
N ILE A 106 14.64 -12.08 -10.30
CA ILE A 106 15.87 -12.89 -10.20
C ILE A 106 15.55 -14.39 -10.02
N ARG A 107 14.41 -14.72 -9.40
CA ARG A 107 13.99 -16.10 -9.11
C ARG A 107 13.27 -16.81 -10.28
N LYS A 108 12.97 -16.11 -11.37
CA LYS A 108 12.36 -16.67 -12.59
C LYS A 108 13.40 -16.84 -13.68
#